data_AF-A0A182J1C8-F1
#
_entry.id   AF-A0A182J1C8-F1
#
_cell.length_a   1.000
_cell.length_b   1.000
_cell.length_c   1.000
_cell.angle_alpha   90.00
_cell.angle_beta   90.00
_cell.angle_gamma   90.00
#
_symmetry.space_group_name_H-M   'P 1'
#
loop_
_entity.id
_entity.type
_entity.pdbx_description
1 polymer ?
#
loop_
_entity_poly.entity_id
_entity_poly.type
_entity_poly.pdbx_seq_one_letter_code
_entity_poly.pdbx_strand_id
1 'polypeptide(L)'
;MSGLVQCPFDPLHQIAPNKFGKHLTKCQRQHPDMQYARCPLNTFHLVKPEDLKEHVRTCPSRMELEAYKYSVSSASTAPTEELIINTGDLTGAGSSAGAASLQQDEECWDDSNYEAYNPLGKCKQQKEQNKNFIIPCANKFVVPNVSAAMIKEEFQNDTVEERPAVKEEVLSEACRMSLGPFFRSPFTDLTATMVNFQQYDKCGELEMASIDCLEAYGTVRGAKKCADLLADFQECAFMSKQIARFRAMRMERHRQGWNGERKGDGYYAPPPRVDAY
;
A
#
# COMPACT_ATOMS: atom_id res chain seq x y z
N MET A 1 -36.90 2.59 25.42
CA MET A 1 -36.30 2.67 26.78
C MET A 1 -35.16 3.66 26.74
N SER A 2 -35.28 4.73 27.52
CA SER A 2 -34.37 5.88 27.58
C SER A 2 -33.05 5.50 28.27
N GLY A 3 -32.11 4.91 27.52
CA GLY A 3 -30.77 4.57 27.99
C GLY A 3 -29.81 5.77 27.91
N LEU A 4 -29.98 6.77 28.77
CA LEU A 4 -29.03 7.88 28.88
C LEU A 4 -27.84 7.45 29.76
N VAL A 5 -26.62 7.72 29.30
CA VAL A 5 -25.36 7.45 30.01
C VAL A 5 -24.85 8.74 30.64
N GLN A 6 -24.40 8.66 31.89
CA GLN A 6 -23.81 9.79 32.60
C GLN A 6 -22.36 10.03 32.18
N CYS A 7 -21.95 11.29 32.10
CA CYS A 7 -20.57 11.66 31.78
C CYS A 7 -19.65 11.49 33.01
N PRO A 8 -18.47 10.86 32.87
CA PRO A 8 -17.49 10.76 33.97
C PRO A 8 -16.88 12.10 34.42
N PHE A 9 -16.93 13.14 33.58
CA PHE A 9 -16.38 14.46 33.90
C PHE A 9 -17.37 15.36 34.62
N ASP A 10 -18.67 15.18 34.41
CA ASP A 10 -19.73 15.97 35.04
C ASP A 10 -21.00 15.11 35.20
N PRO A 11 -21.45 14.82 36.44
CA PRO A 11 -22.63 14.00 36.70
C PRO A 11 -23.95 14.65 36.24
N LEU A 12 -23.97 15.95 35.93
CA LEU A 12 -25.16 16.61 35.40
C LEU A 12 -25.40 16.30 33.92
N HIS A 13 -24.37 15.86 33.19
CA HIS A 13 -24.48 15.52 31.78
C HIS A 13 -25.01 14.09 31.59
N GLN A 14 -26.27 13.99 31.17
CA GLN A 14 -26.92 12.75 30.73
C GLN A 14 -27.07 12.72 29.21
N ILE A 15 -26.53 11.70 28.57
CA ILE A 15 -26.29 11.73 27.12
C ILE A 15 -26.70 10.41 26.49
N ALA A 16 -27.30 10.47 25.30
CA ALA A 16 -27.63 9.28 24.55
C ALA A 16 -26.35 8.52 24.14
N PRO A 17 -26.36 7.17 24.09
CA PRO A 17 -25.17 6.35 23.85
C PRO A 17 -24.50 6.69 22.52
N ASN A 18 -25.31 6.90 21.48
CA ASN A 18 -24.85 7.26 20.12
C ASN A 18 -24.10 8.59 20.06
N LYS A 19 -24.35 9.50 21.02
CA LYS A 19 -23.73 10.82 21.09
C LYS A 19 -22.58 10.87 22.12
N PHE A 20 -22.37 9.79 22.87
CA PHE A 20 -21.45 9.76 24.01
C PHE A 20 -19.99 10.00 23.60
N GLY A 21 -19.48 9.36 22.54
CA GLY A 21 -18.09 9.59 22.10
C GLY A 21 -17.79 11.01 21.64
N LYS A 22 -18.74 11.62 20.90
CA LYS A 22 -18.62 13.03 20.48
C LYS A 22 -18.65 13.97 21.70
N HIS A 23 -19.45 13.64 22.71
CA HIS A 23 -19.47 14.40 23.95
C HIS A 23 -18.15 14.27 24.73
N LEU A 24 -17.64 13.05 24.94
CA LEU A 24 -16.41 12.83 25.72
C LEU A 24 -15.25 13.67 25.20
N THR A 25 -15.05 13.73 23.87
CA THR A 25 -13.98 14.53 23.27
C THR A 25 -14.14 16.03 23.52
N LYS A 26 -15.38 16.53 23.55
CA LYS A 26 -15.66 17.95 23.84
C LYS A 26 -15.51 18.24 25.33
N CYS A 27 -16.03 17.37 26.18
CA CYS A 27 -15.99 17.53 27.64
C CYS A 27 -14.55 17.43 28.18
N GLN A 28 -13.73 16.53 27.61
CA GLN A 28 -12.30 16.42 27.92
C GLN A 28 -11.52 17.72 27.61
N ARG A 29 -11.90 18.45 26.55
CA ARG A 29 -11.28 19.75 26.23
C ARG A 29 -11.70 20.85 27.20
N GLN A 30 -12.89 20.73 27.81
CA GLN A 30 -13.43 21.70 28.76
C GLN A 30 -12.89 21.48 30.18
N HIS A 31 -12.46 20.26 30.52
CA HIS A 31 -11.88 19.91 31.82
C HIS A 31 -10.48 19.32 31.67
N PRO A 32 -9.45 20.15 31.40
CA PRO A 32 -8.06 19.68 31.29
C PRO A 32 -7.48 19.21 32.63
N ASP A 33 -8.05 19.66 33.76
CA ASP A 33 -7.57 19.37 35.12
C ASP A 33 -7.88 17.94 35.58
N MET A 34 -8.89 17.28 34.99
CA MET A 34 -9.28 15.91 35.32
C MET A 34 -8.77 14.93 34.27
N GLN A 35 -7.67 14.23 34.57
CA GLN A 35 -7.08 13.26 33.65
C GLN A 35 -7.66 11.86 33.86
N TYR A 36 -8.33 11.35 32.83
CA TYR A 36 -8.76 9.96 32.73
C TYR A 36 -8.03 9.27 31.58
N ALA A 37 -7.65 8.01 31.77
CA ALA A 37 -7.10 7.15 30.73
C ALA A 37 -8.24 6.41 30.01
N ARG A 38 -8.07 6.17 28.70
CA ARG A 38 -9.01 5.36 27.91
C ARG A 38 -8.66 3.88 28.05
N CYS A 39 -9.68 3.04 28.18
CA CYS A 39 -9.50 1.59 28.20
C CYS A 39 -9.04 1.04 26.83
N PRO A 40 -8.05 0.14 26.77
CA PRO A 40 -7.61 -0.50 25.52
C PRO A 40 -8.69 -1.36 24.84
N LEU A 41 -9.65 -1.88 25.61
CA LEU A 41 -10.69 -2.80 25.13
C LEU A 41 -11.95 -2.05 24.65
N ASN A 42 -12.18 -0.84 25.15
CA ASN A 42 -13.34 -0.02 24.77
C ASN A 42 -13.01 1.48 24.89
N THR A 43 -13.06 2.17 23.76
CA THR A 43 -12.73 3.60 23.63
C THR A 43 -13.70 4.52 24.39
N PHE A 44 -14.90 4.05 24.74
CA PHE A 44 -15.89 4.80 25.50
C PHE A 44 -15.69 4.68 27.03
N HIS A 45 -14.88 3.74 27.51
CA HIS A 45 -14.58 3.58 28.92
C HIS A 45 -13.42 4.50 29.34
N LEU A 46 -13.73 5.41 30.26
CA LEU A 46 -12.78 6.31 30.91
C LEU A 46 -12.57 5.86 32.35
N VAL A 47 -11.31 5.67 32.72
CA VAL A 47 -10.90 5.15 34.03
C VAL A 47 -9.76 6.02 34.56
N LYS A 48 -9.64 6.12 35.88
CA LYS A 48 -8.48 6.79 36.48
C LYS A 48 -7.20 6.06 36.06
N PRO A 49 -6.08 6.78 35.86
CA PRO A 49 -4.85 6.18 35.38
C PRO A 49 -4.28 5.11 36.33
N GLU A 50 -4.52 5.25 37.64
CA GLU A 50 -4.07 4.31 38.67
C GLU A 50 -4.80 2.95 38.55
N ASP A 51 -6.11 2.99 38.32
CA ASP A 51 -6.97 1.80 38.30
C ASP A 51 -7.01 1.11 36.93
N LEU A 52 -6.31 1.65 35.92
CA LEU A 52 -6.37 1.15 34.54
C LEU A 52 -5.92 -0.32 34.46
N LYS A 53 -4.90 -0.71 35.22
CA LYS A 53 -4.38 -2.09 35.22
C LYS A 53 -5.38 -3.09 35.78
N GLU A 54 -6.10 -2.71 36.83
CA GLU A 54 -7.14 -3.55 37.44
C GLU A 54 -8.39 -3.59 36.57
N HIS A 55 -8.76 -2.45 35.98
CA HIS A 55 -9.90 -2.34 35.07
C HIS A 55 -9.79 -3.28 33.86
N VAL A 56 -8.60 -3.42 33.26
CA VAL A 56 -8.41 -4.31 32.10
C VAL A 56 -8.70 -5.79 32.45
N ARG A 57 -8.52 -6.20 33.71
CA ARG A 57 -8.84 -7.57 34.16
C ARG A 57 -10.34 -7.79 34.33
N THR A 58 -11.06 -6.76 34.78
CA THR A 58 -12.50 -6.84 35.14
C THR A 58 -13.42 -6.13 34.13
N CYS A 59 -12.89 -5.73 32.96
CA CYS A 59 -13.63 -4.90 32.01
C CYS A 59 -14.85 -5.68 31.44
N PRO A 60 -16.07 -5.11 31.44
CA PRO A 60 -17.25 -5.75 30.86
C PRO A 60 -17.08 -6.09 29.37
N SER A 61 -16.42 -5.21 28.61
CA SER A 61 -16.14 -5.39 27.18
C SER A 61 -15.14 -6.51 26.87
N ARG A 62 -14.53 -7.12 27.91
CA ARG A 62 -13.68 -8.30 27.75
C ARG A 62 -14.49 -9.53 27.33
N MET A 63 -15.70 -9.69 27.86
CA MET A 63 -16.57 -10.82 27.57
C MET A 63 -17.00 -10.85 26.09
N GLU A 64 -17.31 -9.68 25.51
CA GLU A 64 -17.65 -9.56 24.08
C GLU A 64 -16.45 -9.92 23.18
N LEU A 65 -15.24 -9.47 23.55
CA LEU A 65 -14.01 -9.82 22.84
C LEU A 65 -13.66 -11.32 22.95
N GLU A 66 -13.86 -11.91 24.12
CA GLU A 66 -13.62 -13.35 24.34
C GLU A 66 -14.64 -14.20 23.56
N ALA A 67 -15.91 -13.80 23.51
CA ALA A 67 -16.92 -14.47 22.71
C ALA A 67 -16.61 -14.39 21.20
N TYR A 68 -16.17 -13.23 20.71
CA TYR A 68 -15.74 -13.09 19.31
C TYR A 68 -14.55 -14.02 18.99
N LYS A 69 -13.53 -14.05 19.84
CA LYS A 69 -12.35 -14.93 19.65
C LYS A 69 -12.74 -16.41 19.57
N TYR A 70 -13.66 -16.86 20.42
CA TYR A 70 -14.14 -18.24 20.40
C TYR A 70 -14.97 -18.54 19.14
N SER A 71 -15.80 -17.61 18.68
CA SER A 71 -16.64 -17.79 17.48
C SER A 71 -15.82 -17.96 16.19
N VAL A 72 -14.70 -17.23 16.08
CA VAL A 72 -13.77 -17.31 14.93
C VAL A 72 -13.01 -18.64 14.94
N SER A 73 -12.70 -19.17 16.14
CA SER A 73 -11.99 -20.45 16.28
C SER A 73 -12.87 -21.64 15.87
N SER A 74 -14.20 -21.56 16.04
CA SER A 74 -15.14 -22.59 15.59
C SER A 74 -15.42 -22.61 14.08
N ALA A 75 -15.00 -21.58 13.33
CA ALA A 75 -15.12 -21.55 11.86
C ALA A 75 -13.93 -22.21 11.14
N SER A 76 -12.93 -22.69 11.90
CA SER A 76 -11.76 -23.41 11.37
C SER A 76 -11.77 -24.86 11.87
N THR A 77 -12.67 -25.69 11.34
CA THR A 77 -12.41 -27.13 11.26
C THR A 77 -11.45 -27.38 10.10
N ALA A 78 -10.20 -26.97 10.28
CA ALA A 78 -9.06 -27.64 9.67
C ALA A 78 -8.40 -28.42 10.82
N PRO A 79 -8.07 -29.71 10.64
CA PRO A 79 -7.40 -30.45 11.69
C PRO A 79 -6.07 -29.75 11.95
N THR A 80 -5.91 -29.27 13.18
CA THR A 80 -4.61 -28.91 13.73
C THR A 80 -3.82 -30.22 13.84
N GLU A 81 -3.16 -30.61 12.74
CA GLU A 81 -1.93 -31.35 12.91
C GLU A 81 -0.92 -30.41 13.54
N GLU A 82 -0.31 -30.96 14.58
CA GLU A 82 0.67 -30.41 15.47
C GLU A 82 1.64 -29.45 14.76
N LEU A 83 1.73 -28.23 15.31
CA LEU A 83 2.96 -27.45 15.20
C LEU A 83 4.06 -28.26 15.91
N ILE A 84 4.72 -29.14 15.14
CA ILE A 84 5.95 -29.79 15.54
C ILE A 84 7.00 -28.69 15.65
N ILE A 85 7.20 -28.22 16.88
CA ILE A 85 8.46 -27.62 17.31
C ILE A 85 9.49 -28.75 17.22
N ASN A 86 10.42 -28.63 16.28
CA ASN A 86 11.55 -29.56 16.16
C ASN A 86 12.29 -29.66 17.49
N THR A 87 12.10 -30.77 18.19
CA THR A 87 13.03 -31.26 19.23
C THR A 87 12.94 -32.78 19.29
N GLY A 88 14.04 -33.44 18.91
CA GLY A 88 14.41 -34.77 19.41
C GLY A 88 14.11 -35.97 18.51
N ASP A 89 15.17 -36.73 18.22
CA ASP A 89 15.22 -38.04 17.56
C ASP A 89 14.17 -39.06 18.04
N LEU A 90 13.77 -39.99 17.15
CA LEU A 90 14.06 -41.44 17.23
C LEU A 90 13.29 -42.26 16.17
N THR A 91 14.05 -42.91 15.28
CA THR A 91 13.92 -44.31 14.79
C THR A 91 12.53 -44.98 14.69
N GLY A 92 12.19 -45.50 13.49
CA GLY A 92 11.26 -46.63 13.38
C GLY A 92 10.65 -46.83 11.98
N ALA A 93 11.09 -47.88 11.29
CA ALA A 93 10.54 -48.35 10.02
C ALA A 93 9.17 -49.04 10.18
N GLY A 94 8.34 -49.04 9.13
CA GLY A 94 7.18 -49.95 9.02
C GLY A 94 6.18 -49.57 7.93
N SER A 95 6.19 -50.33 6.84
CA SER A 95 5.33 -50.20 5.66
C SER A 95 3.89 -50.70 5.87
N SER A 96 2.98 -50.22 5.00
CA SER A 96 2.10 -51.01 4.11
C SER A 96 0.58 -50.77 4.18
N ALA A 97 0.02 -50.74 2.96
CA ALA A 97 -1.36 -51.01 2.53
C ALA A 97 -2.44 -50.02 3.01
N GLY A 98 -3.22 -49.36 2.17
CA GLY A 98 -3.66 -49.69 0.81
C GLY A 98 -5.18 -49.50 0.79
N ALA A 99 -5.65 -48.38 0.27
CA ALA A 99 -7.06 -48.15 -0.04
C ALA A 99 -7.14 -47.36 -1.35
N ALA A 100 -7.30 -48.11 -2.44
CA ALA A 100 -7.65 -47.55 -3.74
C ALA A 100 -9.09 -47.04 -3.69
N SER A 101 -9.30 -45.76 -3.99
CA SER A 101 -10.62 -45.21 -4.29
C SER A 101 -10.50 -44.19 -5.42
N LEU A 102 -11.02 -44.62 -6.57
CA LEU A 102 -11.68 -43.83 -7.62
C LEU A 102 -11.21 -42.38 -7.82
N GLN A 103 -10.22 -42.20 -8.70
CA GLN A 103 -10.15 -41.15 -9.74
C GLN A 103 -8.81 -41.28 -10.45
N GLN A 104 -8.82 -41.81 -11.68
CA GLN A 104 -7.75 -41.55 -12.65
C GLN A 104 -8.05 -40.17 -13.25
N ASP A 105 -7.79 -39.13 -12.47
CA ASP A 105 -7.72 -37.76 -12.96
C ASP A 105 -6.21 -37.45 -13.01
N GLU A 106 -5.59 -37.65 -14.18
CA GLU A 106 -4.16 -37.39 -14.46
C GLU A 106 -3.81 -35.87 -14.47
N GLU A 107 -4.55 -35.06 -13.71
CA GLU A 107 -4.29 -33.62 -13.55
C GLU A 107 -4.39 -33.26 -12.06
N CYS A 108 -3.54 -33.89 -11.26
CA CYS A 108 -3.19 -33.37 -9.96
C CYS A 108 -2.26 -32.16 -10.20
N TRP A 109 -2.79 -30.94 -10.05
CA TRP A 109 -2.03 -29.68 -10.11
C TRP A 109 -1.01 -29.53 -8.95
N ASP A 110 -0.65 -30.64 -8.30
CA ASP A 110 0.25 -30.75 -7.16
C ASP A 110 1.48 -31.60 -7.51
N ASP A 111 2.02 -31.44 -8.72
CA ASP A 111 3.42 -31.76 -9.03
C ASP A 111 4.35 -30.82 -8.25
N SER A 112 4.30 -30.91 -6.93
CA SER A 112 5.01 -30.07 -5.97
C SER A 112 6.44 -30.53 -5.73
N ASN A 113 7.05 -31.24 -6.70
CA ASN A 113 8.47 -31.56 -6.67
C ASN A 113 9.30 -30.49 -7.40
N TYR A 114 8.99 -29.22 -7.13
CA TYR A 114 9.85 -28.10 -7.52
C TYR A 114 10.79 -27.79 -6.36
N GLU A 115 12.09 -27.77 -6.63
CA GLU A 115 13.05 -27.29 -5.63
C GLU A 115 12.68 -25.86 -5.22
N ALA A 116 12.54 -25.64 -3.91
CA ALA A 116 12.23 -24.32 -3.36
C ALA A 116 13.24 -23.29 -3.90
N TYR A 117 12.73 -22.26 -4.58
CA TYR A 117 13.55 -21.23 -5.18
C TYR A 117 14.48 -20.60 -4.13
N ASN A 118 15.79 -20.85 -4.23
CA ASN A 118 16.79 -20.25 -3.36
C ASN A 118 17.32 -18.96 -4.02
N PRO A 119 16.90 -17.77 -3.55
CA PRO A 119 17.29 -16.50 -4.18
C PRO A 119 18.80 -16.26 -4.12
N LEU A 120 19.48 -16.74 -3.07
CA LEU A 120 20.92 -16.55 -2.89
C LEU A 120 21.74 -17.34 -3.90
N GLY A 121 21.30 -18.55 -4.25
CA GLY A 121 21.95 -19.40 -5.25
C GLY A 121 21.94 -18.73 -6.62
N LYS A 122 20.77 -18.21 -7.04
CA LYS A 122 20.62 -17.54 -8.34
C LYS A 122 21.41 -16.23 -8.42
N CYS A 123 21.51 -15.48 -7.33
CA CYS A 123 22.36 -14.29 -7.28
C CYS A 123 23.86 -14.61 -7.46
N LYS A 124 24.36 -15.72 -6.87
CA LYS A 124 25.76 -16.16 -7.08
C LYS A 124 26.00 -16.56 -8.53
N GLN A 125 25.09 -17.33 -9.11
CA GLN A 125 25.18 -17.80 -10.49
C GLN A 125 25.15 -16.62 -11.49
N GLN A 126 24.31 -15.61 -11.26
CA GLN A 126 24.26 -14.40 -12.08
C GLN A 126 25.51 -13.51 -11.91
N LYS A 127 26.09 -13.47 -10.71
CA LYS A 127 27.38 -12.79 -10.47
C LYS A 127 28.53 -13.44 -11.23
N GLU A 128 28.54 -14.76 -11.36
CA GLU A 128 29.55 -15.49 -12.13
C GLU A 128 29.38 -15.30 -13.64
N GLN A 129 28.14 -15.27 -14.11
CA GLN A 129 27.81 -15.15 -15.54
C GLN A 129 27.95 -13.71 -16.08
N ASN A 130 27.69 -12.70 -15.24
CA ASN A 130 27.72 -11.31 -15.67
C ASN A 130 28.73 -10.50 -14.86
N LYS A 131 29.84 -10.13 -15.51
CA LYS A 131 30.90 -9.30 -14.91
C LYS A 131 30.40 -7.91 -14.48
N ASN A 132 29.27 -7.46 -15.00
CA ASN A 132 28.64 -6.17 -14.68
C ASN A 132 27.48 -6.31 -13.66
N PHE A 133 27.39 -7.42 -12.93
CA PHE A 133 26.38 -7.60 -11.88
C PHE A 133 26.67 -6.68 -10.68
N ILE A 134 25.86 -5.64 -10.52
CA ILE A 134 25.97 -4.67 -9.43
C ILE A 134 25.49 -5.35 -8.14
N ILE A 135 26.41 -5.68 -7.25
CA ILE A 135 26.07 -6.12 -5.89
C ILE A 135 25.60 -4.88 -5.13
N PRO A 136 24.36 -4.82 -4.64
CA PRO A 136 23.98 -3.74 -3.74
C PRO A 136 24.88 -3.83 -2.50
N CYS A 137 25.58 -2.74 -2.17
CA CYS A 137 26.35 -2.65 -0.93
C CYS A 137 25.41 -3.03 0.23
N ALA A 138 25.77 -4.05 1.00
CA ALA A 138 25.06 -4.39 2.23
C ALA A 138 24.87 -3.10 3.04
N ASN A 139 23.62 -2.82 3.41
CA ASN A 139 23.20 -1.61 4.10
C ASN A 139 24.20 -1.23 5.19
N LYS A 140 24.80 -0.03 5.08
CA LYS A 140 25.51 0.62 6.20
C LYS A 140 24.58 0.99 7.37
N PHE A 141 23.27 0.68 7.27
CA PHE A 141 22.25 0.92 8.28
C PHE A 141 22.07 -0.25 9.26
N VAL A 142 23.18 -0.83 9.73
CA VAL A 142 23.17 -1.56 11.01
C VAL A 142 24.21 -0.89 11.89
N VAL A 143 23.77 0.13 12.63
CA VAL A 143 24.56 0.68 13.72
C VAL A 143 24.29 -0.19 14.94
N PRO A 144 25.30 -0.81 15.58
CA PRO A 144 25.12 -1.42 16.89
C PRO A 144 24.76 -0.35 17.91
N ASN A 145 23.78 -0.62 18.75
CA ASN A 145 23.28 0.26 19.82
C ASN A 145 24.41 0.95 20.60
N VAL A 146 24.61 2.26 20.38
CA VAL A 146 25.33 3.13 21.32
C VAL A 146 24.65 4.50 21.41
N SER A 147 23.96 4.68 22.54
CA SER A 147 23.61 5.92 23.25
C SER A 147 22.90 7.08 22.53
N ALA A 148 21.68 7.31 23.01
CA ALA A 148 20.73 8.41 22.86
C ALA A 148 21.22 9.87 23.10
N ALA A 149 22.48 10.22 22.85
CA ALA A 149 23.02 11.56 23.13
C ALA A 149 23.25 12.46 21.89
N MET A 150 23.20 11.93 20.66
CA MET A 150 23.52 12.71 19.45
C MET A 150 22.30 13.34 18.74
N ILE A 151 21.08 13.11 19.23
CA ILE A 151 19.84 13.58 18.58
C ILE A 151 19.63 15.12 18.70
N LYS A 152 20.48 15.85 19.42
CA LYS A 152 20.32 17.31 19.59
C LYS A 152 21.05 18.18 18.56
N GLU A 153 21.94 17.64 17.73
CA GLU A 153 22.71 18.47 16.78
C GLU A 153 22.28 18.34 15.31
N GLU A 154 21.37 17.44 14.95
CA GLU A 154 20.89 17.32 13.56
C GLU A 154 19.74 18.28 13.20
N PHE A 155 19.27 19.14 14.12
CA PHE A 155 18.18 20.09 13.85
C PHE A 155 18.60 21.35 13.06
N GLN A 156 19.81 21.38 12.50
CA GLN A 156 20.35 22.62 11.96
C GLN A 156 21.30 22.48 10.78
N ASN A 157 21.11 21.47 9.90
CA ASN A 157 21.71 21.47 8.55
C ASN A 157 20.89 20.60 7.58
N ASP A 158 19.65 21.00 7.29
CA ASP A 158 18.93 20.56 6.09
C ASP A 158 19.43 21.37 4.88
N THR A 159 20.57 20.99 4.33
CA THR A 159 20.92 21.29 2.93
C THR A 159 20.89 19.99 2.15
N VAL A 160 19.76 19.75 1.49
CA VAL A 160 19.56 18.63 0.56
C VAL A 160 20.53 18.83 -0.62
N GLU A 161 21.47 17.89 -0.82
CA GLU A 161 22.18 17.79 -2.10
C GLU A 161 21.18 17.42 -3.20
N GLU A 162 21.05 18.33 -4.17
CA GLU A 162 20.31 18.10 -5.40
C GLU A 162 20.97 16.98 -6.21
N ARG A 163 20.16 15.99 -6.59
CA ARG A 163 20.53 15.00 -7.61
C ARG A 163 20.75 15.75 -8.94
N PRO A 164 21.87 15.52 -9.67
CA PRO A 164 22.20 16.33 -10.83
C PRO A 164 21.11 16.24 -11.90
N ALA A 165 20.58 17.41 -12.23
CA ALA A 165 19.55 17.61 -13.23
C ALA A 165 20.00 17.10 -14.61
N VAL A 166 19.29 16.11 -15.13
CA VAL A 166 19.22 15.89 -16.57
C VAL A 166 18.48 17.12 -17.13
N LYS A 167 19.17 17.88 -17.98
CA LYS A 167 18.58 19.02 -18.70
C LYS A 167 17.56 18.49 -19.71
N GLU A 168 16.33 18.32 -19.27
CA GLU A 168 15.19 18.20 -20.16
C GLU A 168 14.77 19.61 -20.58
N GLU A 169 15.07 19.96 -21.83
CA GLU A 169 14.74 21.26 -22.41
C GLU A 169 13.21 21.49 -22.39
N VAL A 170 12.80 22.45 -21.56
CA VAL A 170 11.71 23.43 -21.75
C VAL A 170 10.56 22.96 -22.66
N LEU A 171 9.78 21.98 -22.20
CA LEU A 171 8.47 21.68 -22.80
C LEU A 171 7.52 20.95 -21.83
N SER A 172 7.41 21.38 -20.56
CA SER A 172 6.37 20.80 -19.68
C SER A 172 5.88 21.64 -18.51
N GLU A 173 6.23 22.94 -18.43
CA GLU A 173 5.66 23.82 -17.41
C GLU A 173 4.12 23.99 -17.56
N ALA A 174 3.57 23.55 -18.70
CA ALA A 174 2.13 23.50 -18.98
C ALA A 174 1.38 22.25 -18.45
N CYS A 175 2.06 21.25 -17.87
CA CYS A 175 1.40 20.02 -17.37
C CYS A 175 1.65 19.78 -15.87
N ARG A 176 1.75 20.85 -15.08
CA ARG A 176 1.64 20.71 -13.62
C ARG A 176 0.17 20.64 -13.27
N MET A 177 -0.42 19.44 -13.32
CA MET A 177 -1.80 19.21 -12.91
C MET A 177 -1.99 19.75 -11.49
N SER A 178 -2.76 20.84 -11.38
CA SER A 178 -3.21 21.34 -10.09
C SER A 178 -4.16 20.29 -9.52
N LEU A 179 -3.74 19.58 -8.46
CA LEU A 179 -4.51 18.53 -7.77
C LEU A 179 -5.75 19.06 -7.04
N GLY A 180 -6.22 20.25 -7.40
CA GLY A 180 -7.42 20.88 -6.87
C GLY A 180 -7.71 22.20 -7.58
N PRO A 181 -8.95 22.72 -7.48
CA PRO A 181 -9.30 24.04 -7.99
C PRO A 181 -8.48 25.11 -7.27
N PHE A 182 -8.03 26.13 -8.02
CA PHE A 182 -7.26 27.26 -7.49
C PHE A 182 -8.01 28.02 -6.38
N PHE A 183 -9.35 28.00 -6.41
CA PHE A 183 -10.20 28.54 -5.36
C PHE A 183 -11.19 27.47 -4.90
N ARG A 184 -11.15 27.09 -3.62
CA ARG A 184 -12.13 26.17 -3.03
C ARG A 184 -13.42 26.91 -2.71
N SER A 185 -14.48 26.55 -3.41
CA SER A 185 -15.85 27.01 -3.17
C SER A 185 -16.82 25.81 -3.13
N PRO A 186 -18.03 25.98 -2.57
CA PRO A 186 -19.05 24.93 -2.58
C PRO A 186 -19.39 24.44 -4.00
N PHE A 187 -19.27 25.32 -5.01
CA PHE A 187 -19.54 24.98 -6.40
C PHE A 187 -18.41 24.16 -7.06
N THR A 188 -17.16 24.42 -6.67
CA THR A 188 -16.00 23.65 -7.18
C THR A 188 -15.85 22.30 -6.49
N ASP A 189 -16.39 22.14 -5.29
CA ASP A 189 -16.45 20.85 -4.58
C ASP A 189 -17.51 19.91 -5.19
N LEU A 190 -18.60 20.47 -5.73
CA LEU A 190 -19.66 19.70 -6.37
C LEU A 190 -19.24 19.05 -7.70
N THR A 191 -18.33 19.70 -8.44
CA THR A 191 -17.88 19.23 -9.76
C THR A 191 -16.53 18.51 -9.72
N ALA A 192 -15.80 18.55 -8.60
CA ALA A 192 -14.49 17.92 -8.45
C ALA A 192 -14.53 16.39 -8.65
N THR A 193 -15.65 15.74 -8.35
CA THR A 193 -15.84 14.28 -8.50
C THR A 193 -16.28 13.88 -9.92
N MET A 194 -16.53 14.84 -10.83
CA MET A 194 -17.14 14.54 -12.14
C MET A 194 -16.15 14.03 -13.19
N VAL A 195 -14.83 14.17 -12.94
CA VAL A 195 -13.78 13.73 -13.89
C VAL A 195 -12.85 12.75 -13.18
N ASN A 196 -13.33 11.51 -13.02
CA ASN A 196 -12.52 10.40 -12.55
C ASN A 196 -12.43 9.34 -13.66
N PHE A 197 -11.27 8.72 -13.81
CA PHE A 197 -11.02 7.61 -14.76
C PHE A 197 -11.43 6.25 -14.17
N GLN A 198 -12.16 6.24 -13.05
CA GLN A 198 -12.66 5.05 -12.37
C GLN A 198 -13.50 4.13 -13.26
N GLN A 199 -14.17 4.67 -14.28
CA GLN A 199 -14.95 3.90 -15.25
C GLN A 199 -14.12 3.41 -16.46
N TYR A 200 -12.83 3.76 -16.52
CA TYR A 200 -11.95 3.49 -17.64
C TYR A 200 -10.92 2.42 -17.25
N ASP A 201 -11.13 1.19 -17.70
CA ASP A 201 -10.34 0.02 -17.29
C ASP A 201 -8.81 0.17 -17.49
N LYS A 202 -8.38 0.94 -18.50
CA LYS A 202 -6.95 1.06 -18.85
C LYS A 202 -6.15 1.94 -17.89
N CYS A 203 -6.75 3.01 -17.37
CA CYS A 203 -6.03 3.99 -16.54
C CYS A 203 -6.53 4.02 -15.09
N GLY A 204 -7.59 3.27 -14.75
CA GLY A 204 -8.18 3.27 -13.41
C GLY A 204 -7.22 2.79 -12.31
N GLU A 205 -6.38 1.77 -12.57
CA GLU A 205 -5.40 1.30 -11.58
C GLU A 205 -4.32 2.36 -11.29
N LEU A 206 -3.85 3.07 -12.32
CA LEU A 206 -2.87 4.15 -12.18
C LEU A 206 -3.48 5.36 -11.46
N GLU A 207 -4.75 5.68 -11.74
CA GLU A 207 -5.48 6.72 -11.02
C GLU A 207 -5.57 6.38 -9.53
N MET A 208 -6.02 5.17 -9.19
CA MET A 208 -6.15 4.72 -7.80
C MET A 208 -4.81 4.74 -7.07
N ALA A 209 -3.75 4.20 -7.67
CA ALA A 209 -2.41 4.23 -7.07
C ALA A 209 -1.90 5.67 -6.84
N SER A 210 -2.21 6.59 -7.76
CA SER A 210 -1.85 8.00 -7.61
C SER A 210 -2.62 8.69 -6.48
N ILE A 211 -3.91 8.37 -6.33
CA ILE A 211 -4.77 8.90 -5.25
C ILE A 211 -4.31 8.35 -3.90
N ASP A 212 -4.08 7.04 -3.76
CA ASP A 212 -3.60 6.42 -2.52
C ASP A 212 -2.28 7.06 -2.04
N CYS A 213 -1.37 7.36 -2.96
CA CYS A 213 -0.12 8.06 -2.64
C CYS A 213 -0.37 9.50 -2.17
N LEU A 214 -1.28 10.22 -2.83
CA LEU A 214 -1.65 11.58 -2.45
C LEU A 214 -2.41 11.63 -1.11
N GLU A 215 -3.17 10.59 -0.78
CA GLU A 215 -3.81 10.45 0.52
C GLU A 215 -2.78 10.25 1.64
N ALA A 216 -1.75 9.42 1.39
CA ALA A 216 -0.69 9.17 2.37
C ALA A 216 0.19 10.40 2.64
N TYR A 217 0.54 11.18 1.61
CA TYR A 217 1.51 12.29 1.73
C TYR A 217 0.89 13.70 1.69
N GLY A 218 -0.37 13.83 1.27
CA GLY A 218 -1.02 15.10 0.99
C GLY A 218 -0.50 15.76 -0.30
N THR A 219 -1.18 16.80 -0.78
CA THR A 219 -0.91 17.42 -2.10
C THR A 219 0.46 18.11 -2.20
N VAL A 220 0.90 18.80 -1.14
CA VAL A 220 2.16 19.59 -1.16
C VAL A 220 3.40 18.70 -1.22
N ARG A 221 3.43 17.65 -0.38
CA ARG A 221 4.55 16.71 -0.33
C ARG A 221 4.41 15.61 -1.38
N GLY A 222 3.17 15.23 -1.70
CA GLY A 222 2.82 14.28 -2.74
C GLY A 222 3.26 14.70 -4.13
N ALA A 223 3.29 16.01 -4.43
CA ALA A 223 3.82 16.50 -5.71
C ALA A 223 5.27 16.07 -6.00
N LYS A 224 6.09 15.86 -4.97
CA LYS A 224 7.46 15.34 -5.12
C LYS A 224 7.54 13.83 -4.89
N LYS A 225 6.84 13.31 -3.88
CA LYS A 225 6.91 11.90 -3.48
C LYS A 225 6.15 10.95 -4.39
N CYS A 226 5.06 11.42 -4.99
CA CYS A 226 4.21 10.67 -5.90
C CYS A 226 4.46 11.04 -7.37
N ALA A 227 5.60 11.68 -7.68
CA ALA A 227 5.88 12.23 -9.00
C ALA A 227 5.83 11.16 -10.10
N ASP A 228 6.38 9.98 -9.85
CA ASP A 228 6.40 8.87 -10.83
C ASP A 228 4.99 8.36 -11.11
N LEU A 229 4.20 8.08 -10.05
CA LEU A 229 2.81 7.63 -10.17
C LEU A 229 1.92 8.66 -10.90
N LEU A 230 2.12 9.95 -10.59
CA LEU A 230 1.41 11.03 -11.26
C LEU A 230 1.83 11.17 -12.72
N ALA A 231 3.11 10.97 -13.05
CA ALA A 231 3.61 11.03 -14.41
C ALA A 231 3.09 9.86 -15.25
N ASP A 232 3.00 8.66 -14.68
CA ASP A 232 2.45 7.47 -15.35
C ASP A 232 0.94 7.61 -15.59
N PHE A 233 0.19 8.09 -14.60
CA PHE A 233 -1.22 8.39 -14.77
C PHE A 233 -1.47 9.46 -15.85
N GLN A 234 -0.67 10.54 -15.85
CA GLN A 234 -0.75 11.57 -16.89
C GLN A 234 -0.38 11.05 -18.28
N GLU A 235 0.59 10.13 -18.36
CA GLU A 235 0.95 9.47 -19.60
C GLU A 235 -0.22 8.61 -20.11
N CYS A 236 -0.86 7.82 -19.25
CA CYS A 236 -2.02 7.02 -19.62
C CYS A 236 -3.20 7.89 -20.07
N ALA A 237 -3.49 8.98 -19.33
CA ALA A 237 -4.63 9.86 -19.58
C ALA A 237 -4.48 10.70 -20.86
N PHE A 238 -3.27 11.21 -21.14
CA PHE A 238 -3.04 12.13 -22.25
C PHE A 238 -2.25 11.51 -23.42
N MET A 239 -1.63 10.35 -23.23
CA MET A 239 -0.80 9.63 -24.21
C MET A 239 0.30 10.50 -24.83
N SER A 240 0.76 11.53 -24.11
CA SER A 240 1.63 12.57 -24.65
C SER A 240 2.98 12.00 -25.12
N LYS A 241 3.60 11.13 -24.31
CA LYS A 241 4.86 10.44 -24.65
C LYS A 241 4.66 9.42 -25.76
N GLN A 242 3.58 8.63 -25.73
CA GLN A 242 3.27 7.69 -26.81
C GLN A 242 3.06 8.39 -28.17
N ILE A 243 2.34 9.51 -28.19
CA ILE A 243 2.13 10.33 -29.40
C ILE A 243 3.45 10.95 -29.85
N ALA A 244 4.26 11.49 -28.95
CA ALA A 244 5.58 12.02 -29.28
C ALA A 244 6.49 10.96 -29.89
N ARG A 245 6.52 9.76 -29.30
CA ARG A 245 7.28 8.61 -29.82
C ARG A 245 6.78 8.20 -31.21
N PHE A 246 5.46 8.11 -31.41
CA PHE A 246 4.88 7.81 -32.71
C PHE A 246 5.25 8.85 -33.76
N ARG A 247 5.15 10.14 -33.42
CA ARG A 247 5.55 11.25 -34.30
C ARG A 247 7.03 11.18 -34.66
N ALA A 248 7.91 10.93 -33.70
CA ALA A 248 9.35 10.78 -33.94
C ALA A 248 9.65 9.60 -34.89
N MET A 249 9.07 8.42 -34.64
CA MET A 249 9.21 7.26 -35.52
C MET A 249 8.67 7.53 -36.93
N ARG A 250 7.55 8.27 -37.04
CA ARG A 250 6.95 8.65 -38.32
C ARG A 250 7.82 9.65 -39.08
N MET A 251 8.37 10.66 -38.41
CA MET A 251 9.26 11.66 -39.00
C MET A 251 10.56 11.02 -39.50
N GLU A 252 11.17 10.12 -38.71
CA GLU A 252 12.36 9.40 -39.14
C GLU A 252 12.07 8.50 -40.35
N ARG A 253 10.89 7.87 -40.39
CA ARG A 253 10.46 7.11 -41.57
C ARG A 253 10.30 7.99 -42.81
N HIS A 254 9.70 9.17 -42.66
CA HIS A 254 9.59 10.16 -43.74
C HIS A 254 10.97 10.60 -44.24
N ARG A 255 11.92 10.85 -43.32
CA ARG A 255 13.31 11.17 -43.65
C ARG A 255 13.96 10.07 -44.50
N GLN A 256 13.83 8.81 -44.09
CA GLN A 256 14.34 7.65 -44.84
C GLN A 256 13.67 7.47 -46.21
N GLY A 257 12.39 7.82 -46.32
CA GLY A 257 11.66 7.83 -47.60
C GLY A 257 12.14 8.92 -48.55
N TRP A 258 12.33 10.15 -48.08
CA TRP A 258 12.87 11.25 -48.88
C TRP A 258 14.32 11.00 -49.31
N ASN A 259 15.14 10.40 -48.45
CA ASN A 259 16.49 9.97 -48.78
C ASN A 259 16.53 8.75 -49.73
N GLY A 260 15.40 8.09 -49.97
CA GLY A 260 15.32 6.89 -50.82
C GLY A 260 15.89 5.62 -50.20
N GLU A 261 16.19 5.62 -48.89
CA GLU A 261 16.67 4.47 -48.11
C GLU A 261 15.56 3.41 -47.95
N ARG A 262 14.29 3.83 -47.89
CA ARG A 262 13.10 2.96 -47.90
C ARG A 262 12.25 3.20 -49.14
N LYS A 263 12.00 2.17 -49.96
CA LYS A 263 11.22 2.25 -51.21
C LYS A 263 9.98 1.33 -51.17
N GLY A 264 8.92 1.77 -51.85
CA GLY A 264 7.73 0.95 -52.17
C GLY A 264 6.95 0.44 -50.96
N ASP A 265 6.55 -0.83 -51.01
CA ASP A 265 5.70 -1.52 -50.02
C ASP A 265 6.30 -1.60 -48.60
N GLY A 266 7.59 -1.28 -48.42
CA GLY A 266 8.24 -1.20 -47.12
C GLY A 266 8.09 0.16 -46.40
N TYR A 267 7.39 1.13 -47.01
CA TYR A 267 7.26 2.48 -46.46
C TYR A 267 6.20 2.59 -45.35
N TYR A 268 5.16 1.75 -45.38
CA TYR A 268 4.23 1.60 -44.26
C TYR A 268 4.05 0.11 -43.96
N ALA A 269 3.75 -0.22 -42.71
CA ALA A 269 3.31 -1.56 -42.38
C ALA A 269 2.01 -1.86 -43.15
N PRO A 270 1.83 -3.09 -43.65
CA PRO A 270 0.57 -3.46 -44.27
C PRO A 270 -0.57 -3.26 -43.25
N PRO A 271 -1.77 -2.88 -43.73
CA PRO A 271 -2.92 -2.74 -42.85
C PRO A 271 -3.18 -4.07 -42.12
N PRO A 272 -3.70 -4.01 -40.87
CA PRO A 272 -4.14 -5.22 -40.18
C PRO A 272 -5.18 -5.96 -41.03
N ARG A 273 -5.22 -7.29 -40.89
CA ARG A 273 -6.19 -8.11 -41.62
C ARG A 273 -7.62 -7.70 -41.24
N VAL A 274 -8.55 -7.82 -42.18
CA VAL A 274 -9.96 -7.43 -41.97
C VAL A 274 -10.59 -8.20 -40.79
N ASP A 275 -10.10 -9.42 -40.52
CA ASP A 275 -10.59 -10.32 -39.47
C ASP A 275 -9.86 -10.16 -38.11
N ALA A 276 -9.11 -9.07 -37.90
CA ALA A 276 -8.24 -8.90 -36.73
C ALA A 276 -8.93 -8.31 -35.47
N TYR A 277 -10.26 -8.19 -35.47
CA TYR A 277 -11.08 -7.65 -34.38
C TYR A 277 -12.01 -8.68 -33.75
#